data_AF-A0A4Q4HVN6-F1
#
_entry.id   AF-A0A4Q4HVN6-F1
#
_cell.length_a   1.000
_cell.length_b   1.000
_cell.length_c   1.000
_cell.angle_alpha   90.00
_cell.angle_beta   90.00
_cell.angle_gamma   90.00
#
_symmetry.space_group_name_H-M   'P 1'
#
loop_
_entity.id
_entity.type
_entity.pdbx_description
1 polymer ?
#
loop_
_entity_poly.entity_id
_entity_poly.type
_entity_poly.pdbx_seq_one_letter_code
_entity_poly.pdbx_strand_id
1 'polypeptide(L)'
;EPDTFAVVNFRLIQNQSYPFVMSVDVASDSFMQTAEMLLEKNATLTIWQGVIPQRYVTGVVAGFGMQENNGWQMRYHLRIEPPLWRCGLRRNFRIFQQQDIRTISATLLNENGVTEWTPLFYEDHPAREFCVQYGESDLAFLARLWAEE
;
A
#
# COMPACT_ATOMS: atom_id res chain seq x y z
N GLU A 1 -22.53 -4.42 -8.41
CA GLU A 1 -22.00 -3.05 -8.49
C GLU A 1 -20.87 -3.05 -9.50
N PRO A 2 -20.46 -1.95 -10.15
CA PRO A 2 -19.42 -2.07 -11.14
C PRO A 2 -18.10 -2.42 -10.42
N ASP A 3 -17.66 -3.67 -10.54
CA ASP A 3 -16.35 -4.15 -10.08
C ASP A 3 -15.19 -3.51 -10.87
N THR A 4 -15.50 -2.67 -11.86
CA THR A 4 -14.54 -2.11 -12.81
C THR A 4 -14.94 -0.69 -13.18
N PHE A 5 -13.96 0.19 -13.18
CA PHE A 5 -14.10 1.58 -13.59
C PHE A 5 -13.36 1.84 -14.90
N ALA A 6 -13.85 2.79 -15.69
CA ALA A 6 -13.11 3.29 -16.85
C ALA A 6 -12.01 4.25 -16.37
N VAL A 7 -10.75 3.95 -16.69
CA VAL A 7 -9.61 4.80 -16.31
C VAL A 7 -9.52 5.98 -17.27
N VAL A 8 -9.56 7.20 -16.74
CA VAL A 8 -9.42 8.44 -17.50
C VAL A 8 -7.96 8.88 -17.54
N ASN A 9 -7.30 8.83 -16.39
CA ASN A 9 -5.92 9.24 -16.22
C ASN A 9 -5.31 8.49 -15.03
N PHE A 10 -3.99 8.24 -15.07
CA PHE A 10 -3.30 7.71 -13.91
C PHE A 10 -1.85 8.21 -13.84
N ARG A 11 -1.33 8.28 -12.61
CA ARG A 11 0.07 8.56 -12.32
C ARG A 11 0.57 7.57 -11.28
N LEU A 12 1.60 6.81 -11.63
CA LEU A 12 2.26 5.85 -10.76
C LEU A 12 3.67 6.35 -10.43
N ILE A 13 3.97 6.51 -9.14
CA ILE A 13 5.31 6.84 -8.63
C ILE A 13 5.84 5.64 -7.86
N GLN A 14 7.01 5.14 -8.25
CA GLN A 14 7.68 4.02 -7.61
C GLN A 14 9.13 4.38 -7.35
N ASN A 15 9.61 4.07 -6.16
CA ASN A 15 11.02 4.18 -5.79
C ASN A 15 11.43 2.89 -5.07
N GLN A 16 12.70 2.52 -5.20
CA GLN A 16 13.23 1.39 -4.44
C GLN A 16 13.12 1.68 -2.94
N SER A 17 12.66 0.70 -2.16
CA SER A 17 12.52 0.80 -0.70
C SER A 17 11.50 1.83 -0.19
N TYR A 18 10.61 2.34 -1.03
CA TYR A 18 9.47 3.16 -0.61
C TYR A 18 8.15 2.58 -1.14
N PRO A 19 7.05 2.67 -0.35
CA PRO A 19 5.71 2.37 -0.87
C PRO A 19 5.43 3.19 -2.14
N PHE A 20 4.92 2.53 -3.17
CA PHE A 20 4.48 3.25 -4.35
C PHE A 20 3.24 4.08 -4.04
N VAL A 21 3.02 5.14 -4.83
CA VAL A 21 1.76 5.90 -4.80
C VAL A 21 1.19 5.92 -6.21
N MET A 22 -0.06 5.47 -6.34
CA MET A 22 -0.79 5.49 -7.60
C MET A 22 -2.03 6.36 -7.46
N SER A 23 -2.08 7.45 -8.23
CA SER A 23 -3.25 8.31 -8.36
C SER A 23 -3.98 7.92 -9.64
N VAL A 24 -5.29 7.64 -9.54
CA VAL A 24 -6.12 7.22 -10.68
C VAL A 24 -7.39 8.05 -10.71
N ASP A 25 -7.63 8.73 -11.82
CA ASP A 25 -8.92 9.34 -12.12
C ASP A 25 -9.75 8.33 -12.92
N VAL A 26 -10.94 8.03 -12.42
CA VAL A 26 -11.83 7.03 -13.02
C VAL A 26 -13.21 7.62 -13.29
N ALA A 27 -13.85 7.14 -14.35
CA ALA A 27 -15.23 7.44 -14.68
C ALA A 27 -16.12 6.21 -14.38
N SER A 28 -17.30 6.48 -13.86
CA SER A 28 -18.35 5.50 -13.60
C SER A 28 -19.68 6.03 -14.12
N ASP A 29 -20.49 5.13 -14.67
CA ASP A 29 -21.90 5.41 -14.98
C ASP A 29 -22.78 5.33 -13.71
N SER A 30 -22.22 4.79 -12.61
CA SER A 30 -22.84 4.82 -11.27
C SER A 30 -22.40 6.07 -10.50
N PHE A 31 -23.38 6.83 -10.01
CA PHE A 31 -23.19 7.98 -9.14
C PHE A 31 -23.15 7.64 -7.65
N MET A 32 -23.31 6.36 -7.30
CA MET A 32 -23.54 5.92 -5.91
C MET A 32 -22.27 5.49 -5.18
N GLN A 33 -21.08 5.56 -5.79
CA GLN A 33 -19.87 5.13 -5.11
C GLN A 33 -19.56 6.05 -3.93
N THR A 34 -19.41 5.45 -2.76
CA THR A 34 -19.02 6.14 -1.53
C THR A 34 -17.62 5.74 -1.09
N ALA A 35 -17.03 6.54 -0.21
CA ALA A 35 -15.75 6.23 0.41
C ALA A 35 -15.79 4.89 1.18
N GLU A 36 -16.88 4.60 1.89
CA GLU A 36 -17.06 3.38 2.68
C GLU A 36 -17.03 2.11 1.84
N MET A 37 -17.54 2.18 0.60
CA MET A 37 -17.55 1.04 -0.32
C MET A 37 -16.16 0.72 -0.87
N LEU A 38 -15.32 1.75 -1.07
CA LEU A 38 -14.07 1.62 -1.82
C LEU A 38 -12.80 1.65 -0.97
N LEU A 39 -12.77 2.42 0.13
CA LEU A 39 -11.61 2.50 1.01
C LEU A 39 -11.24 1.12 1.57
N GLU A 40 -9.94 0.87 1.71
CA GLU A 40 -9.37 -0.38 2.21
C GLU A 40 -9.68 -1.63 1.36
N LYS A 41 -10.33 -1.46 0.19
CA LYS A 41 -10.52 -2.54 -0.78
C LYS A 41 -9.30 -2.68 -1.69
N ASN A 42 -9.05 -3.90 -2.13
CA ASN A 42 -8.04 -4.17 -3.14
C ASN A 42 -8.50 -3.58 -4.48
N ALA A 43 -7.59 -2.91 -5.18
CA ALA A 43 -7.79 -2.38 -6.51
C ALA A 43 -6.61 -2.75 -7.40
N THR A 44 -6.89 -3.08 -8.67
CA THR A 44 -5.87 -3.43 -9.65
C THR A 44 -6.03 -2.56 -10.89
N LEU A 45 -4.99 -1.79 -11.21
CA LEU A 45 -4.85 -1.14 -12.51
C LEU A 45 -4.26 -2.15 -13.50
N THR A 46 -4.97 -2.39 -14.60
CA THR A 46 -4.45 -3.20 -15.71
C THR A 46 -4.05 -2.28 -16.85
N ILE A 47 -2.80 -2.39 -17.30
CA ILE A 47 -2.26 -1.65 -18.44
C ILE A 47 -2.28 -2.57 -19.65
N TRP A 48 -2.96 -2.13 -20.72
CA TRP A 48 -3.22 -2.92 -21.92
C TRP A 48 -2.39 -2.42 -23.10
N GLN A 49 -2.03 -3.35 -23.99
CA GLN A 49 -1.57 -3.06 -25.35
C GLN A 49 -2.50 -3.78 -26.32
N GLY A 50 -3.43 -3.03 -26.91
CA GLY A 50 -4.55 -3.61 -27.65
C GLY A 50 -5.41 -4.46 -26.71
N VAL A 51 -5.54 -5.75 -27.01
CA VAL A 51 -6.30 -6.73 -26.20
C VAL A 51 -5.43 -7.52 -25.21
N ILE A 52 -4.12 -7.29 -25.20
CA ILE A 52 -3.18 -8.06 -24.37
C ILE A 52 -2.84 -7.25 -23.11
N PRO A 53 -3.09 -7.78 -21.90
CA PRO A 53 -2.66 -7.12 -20.67
C PRO A 53 -1.14 -7.21 -20.55
N GLN A 54 -0.48 -6.07 -20.37
CA GLN A 54 0.98 -5.97 -20.27
C GLN A 54 1.46 -5.90 -18.83
N ARG A 55 0.67 -5.30 -17.94
CA ARG A 55 1.06 -5.06 -16.55
C ARG A 55 -0.14 -4.93 -15.63
N TYR A 56 0.00 -5.47 -14.44
CA TYR A 56 -0.93 -5.29 -13.33
C TYR A 56 -0.24 -4.51 -12.21
N VAL A 57 -0.94 -3.54 -11.65
CA VAL A 57 -0.50 -2.80 -10.46
C VAL A 57 -1.61 -2.92 -9.43
N THR A 58 -1.38 -3.75 -8.43
CA THR A 58 -2.34 -4.06 -7.36
C THR A 58 -1.93 -3.35 -6.08
N GLY A 59 -2.92 -2.79 -5.40
CA GLY A 59 -2.77 -2.17 -4.09
C GLY A 59 -4.12 -2.08 -3.40
N VAL A 60 -4.18 -1.23 -2.38
CA VAL A 60 -5.38 -0.95 -1.60
C VAL A 60 -5.77 0.51 -1.79
N VAL A 61 -7.06 0.80 -1.85
CA VAL A 61 -7.55 2.18 -1.95
C VAL A 61 -7.33 2.88 -0.60
N ALA A 62 -6.31 3.72 -0.55
CA ALA A 62 -5.91 4.50 0.61
C ALA A 62 -6.58 5.89 0.66
N GLY A 63 -7.17 6.34 -0.46
CA GLY A 63 -7.89 7.61 -0.52
C GLY A 63 -8.94 7.61 -1.62
N PHE A 64 -10.03 8.32 -1.34
CA PHE A 64 -11.17 8.49 -2.25
C PHE A 64 -11.56 9.96 -2.30
N GLY A 65 -11.82 10.47 -3.51
CA GLY A 65 -12.33 11.81 -3.74
C GLY A 65 -13.36 11.81 -4.86
N MET A 66 -14.36 12.67 -4.74
CA MET A 66 -15.30 12.95 -5.81
C MET A 66 -14.81 14.15 -6.62
N GLN A 67 -14.86 14.05 -7.94
CA GLN A 67 -14.53 15.15 -8.84
C GLN A 67 -15.82 15.68 -9.49
N GLU A 68 -15.83 15.80 -10.81
CA GLU A 68 -16.89 16.42 -11.58
C GLU A 68 -17.98 15.41 -11.97
N ASN A 69 -19.22 15.88 -11.99
CA ASN A 69 -20.37 15.20 -12.56
C ASN A 69 -20.81 15.96 -13.81
N ASN A 70 -20.76 15.33 -14.98
CA ASN A 70 -21.19 15.95 -16.24
C ASN A 70 -22.65 15.61 -16.64
N GLY A 71 -23.43 15.03 -15.73
CA GLY A 71 -24.80 14.58 -15.92
C GLY A 71 -24.95 13.17 -16.51
N TRP A 72 -23.90 12.63 -17.12
CA TRP A 72 -23.90 11.30 -17.75
C TRP A 72 -22.97 10.32 -17.03
N GLN A 73 -21.88 10.82 -16.46
CA GLN A 73 -20.87 10.04 -15.75
C GLN A 73 -20.37 10.81 -14.53
N MET A 74 -20.04 10.06 -13.47
CA MET A 74 -19.36 10.57 -12.29
C MET A 74 -17.87 10.30 -12.37
N ARG A 75 -17.05 11.31 -12.08
CA ARG A 75 -15.59 11.13 -11.93
C ARG A 75 -15.21 10.97 -10.46
N TYR A 76 -14.36 9.98 -10.21
CA TYR A 76 -13.77 9.72 -8.91
C TYR A 76 -12.25 9.76 -9.00
N HIS A 77 -11.63 10.21 -7.93
CA HIS A 77 -10.19 10.18 -7.73
C HIS A 77 -9.86 9.13 -6.68
N LEU A 78 -9.01 8.17 -7.04
CA LEU A 78 -8.55 7.11 -6.15
C LEU A 78 -7.05 7.26 -5.92
N ARG A 79 -6.64 7.18 -4.66
CA ARG A 79 -5.25 6.99 -4.26
C ARG A 79 -5.07 5.54 -3.84
N ILE A 80 -4.20 4.82 -4.55
CA ILE A 80 -3.93 3.40 -4.34
C ILE A 80 -2.47 3.24 -3.90
N GLU A 81 -2.26 2.48 -2.83
CA GLU A 81 -0.94 2.24 -2.22
C GLU A 81 -0.76 0.75 -1.90
N PRO A 82 0.48 0.24 -1.78
CA PRO A 82 0.69 -1.16 -1.38
C PRO A 82 0.29 -1.34 0.09
N PRO A 83 -0.19 -2.53 0.53
CA PRO A 83 -0.58 -2.79 1.92
C PRO A 83 0.39 -2.29 3.00
N LEU A 84 1.69 -2.29 2.70
CA LEU A 84 2.77 -1.75 3.53
C LEU A 84 2.55 -0.29 3.99
N TRP A 85 1.79 0.52 3.25
CA TRP A 85 1.48 1.91 3.60
C TRP A 85 0.84 2.05 4.99
N ARG A 86 0.06 1.05 5.42
CA ARG A 86 -0.63 1.04 6.73
C ARG A 86 0.34 1.14 7.90
N CYS A 87 1.54 0.57 7.74
CA CYS A 87 2.62 0.67 8.73
C CYS A 87 3.03 2.12 9.01
N GLY A 88 2.70 3.07 8.13
CA GLY A 88 2.97 4.50 8.30
C GLY A 88 1.93 5.26 9.11
N LEU A 89 0.77 4.66 9.41
CA LEU A 89 -0.39 5.37 9.99
C LEU A 89 -0.36 5.47 11.51
N ARG A 90 0.40 4.60 12.18
CA ARG A 90 0.54 4.59 13.64
C ARG A 90 1.98 4.87 14.05
N ARG A 91 2.16 5.44 15.23
CA ARG A 91 3.46 5.61 15.90
C ARG A 91 3.46 4.82 17.20
N ASN A 92 4.59 4.17 17.50
CA ASN A 92 4.68 3.25 18.62
C ASN A 92 5.95 3.48 19.46
N PHE A 93 5.92 2.97 20.69
CA PHE A 93 7.08 2.84 21.57
C PHE A 93 7.16 1.37 22.00
N ARG A 94 8.16 0.64 21.48
CA ARG A 94 8.27 -0.82 21.68
C ARG A 94 9.72 -1.23 21.86
N ILE A 95 9.88 -2.30 22.65
CA ILE A 95 11.15 -2.94 22.90
C ILE A 95 11.06 -4.37 22.37
N PHE A 96 12.01 -4.74 21.50
CA PHE A 96 12.23 -6.09 21.02
C PHE A 96 13.52 -6.62 21.65
N GLN A 97 13.44 -7.72 22.40
CA GLN A 97 14.59 -8.34 23.08
C GLN A 97 14.80 -9.73 22.53
N GLN A 98 16.05 -10.10 22.25
CA GLN A 98 16.42 -11.43 21.77
C GLN A 98 15.61 -11.86 20.53
N GLN A 99 15.39 -10.92 19.60
CA GLN A 99 14.67 -11.16 18.34
C GLN A 99 15.54 -10.78 17.14
N ASP A 100 15.48 -11.60 16.11
CA ASP A 100 16.10 -11.32 14.82
C ASP A 100 15.24 -10.39 13.95
N ILE A 101 15.85 -9.84 12.90
CA ILE A 101 15.19 -8.91 11.98
C ILE A 101 13.95 -9.52 11.30
N ARG A 102 13.98 -10.82 10.99
CA ARG A 102 12.87 -11.51 10.33
C ARG A 102 11.66 -11.57 11.26
N THR A 103 11.87 -11.88 12.53
CA THR A 103 10.86 -11.98 13.57
C THR A 103 10.26 -10.62 13.88
N ILE A 104 11.09 -9.58 14.01
CA ILE A 104 10.64 -8.20 14.21
C ILE A 104 9.81 -7.75 13.00
N SER A 105 10.31 -7.99 11.78
CA SER A 105 9.61 -7.64 10.53
C SER A 105 8.27 -8.36 10.42
N ALA A 106 8.24 -9.67 10.65
CA ALA A 106 7.03 -10.48 10.60
C ALA A 106 5.97 -9.99 11.58
N THR A 107 6.37 -9.67 12.81
CA THR A 107 5.46 -9.17 13.85
C THR A 107 4.79 -7.88 13.41
N LEU A 108 5.58 -6.90 12.96
CA LEU A 108 5.07 -5.59 12.55
C LEU A 108 4.22 -5.66 11.28
N LEU A 109 4.64 -6.45 10.29
CA LEU A 109 3.89 -6.63 9.05
C LEU A 109 2.55 -7.32 9.30
N ASN A 110 2.52 -8.37 10.11
CA ASN A 110 1.29 -9.09 10.46
C ASN A 110 0.30 -8.20 11.21
N GLU A 111 0.76 -7.42 12.18
CA GLU A 111 -0.09 -6.48 12.92
C GLU A 111 -0.73 -5.40 12.03
N ASN A 112 -0.09 -5.05 10.91
CA ASN A 112 -0.61 -4.09 9.93
C ASN A 112 -1.37 -4.77 8.77
N GLY A 113 -1.62 -6.08 8.85
CA GLY A 113 -2.34 -6.83 7.83
C GLY A 113 -1.57 -7.00 6.52
N VAL A 114 -0.24 -6.91 6.55
CA VAL A 114 0.63 -7.18 5.40
C VAL A 114 1.01 -8.66 5.42
N THR A 115 0.23 -9.47 4.69
CA THR A 115 0.39 -10.93 4.66
C THR A 115 1.30 -11.41 3.54
N GLU A 116 1.37 -10.66 2.44
CA GLU A 116 2.16 -11.01 1.26
C GLU A 116 3.52 -10.32 1.29
N TRP A 117 4.52 -11.00 1.85
CA TRP A 117 5.91 -10.55 1.81
C TRP A 117 6.85 -11.75 1.81
N THR A 118 8.05 -11.59 1.26
CA THR A 118 9.08 -12.65 1.21
C THR A 118 10.38 -12.13 1.80
N PRO A 119 10.82 -12.66 2.95
CA PRO A 119 12.12 -12.33 3.52
C PRO A 119 13.26 -12.92 2.69
N LEU A 120 14.01 -12.06 1.99
CA LEU A 120 15.20 -12.42 1.24
C LEU A 120 16.41 -11.71 1.85
N PHE A 121 17.12 -12.39 2.75
CA PHE A 121 18.34 -11.90 3.39
C PHE A 121 19.52 -12.68 2.83
N TYR A 122 20.61 -12.00 2.48
CA TYR A 122 21.81 -12.64 1.90
C TYR A 122 22.68 -13.31 2.96
N GLU A 123 22.71 -12.75 4.16
CA GLU A 123 23.50 -13.22 5.29
C GLU A 123 22.60 -13.60 6.48
N ASP A 124 23.16 -14.35 7.42
CA ASP A 124 22.47 -14.65 8.68
C ASP A 124 22.52 -13.41 9.59
N HIS A 125 21.36 -12.89 9.95
CA HIS A 125 21.22 -11.75 10.86
C HIS A 125 20.85 -12.28 12.26
N PRO A 126 21.80 -12.35 13.21
CA PRO A 126 21.55 -12.91 14.53
C PRO A 126 20.56 -12.06 15.33
N ALA A 127 19.96 -12.67 16.34
CA ALA A 127 19.05 -11.99 17.25
C ALA A 127 19.75 -10.80 17.94
N ARG A 128 19.10 -9.63 17.92
CA ARG A 128 19.57 -8.45 18.62
C ARG A 128 19.26 -8.60 20.10
N GLU A 129 20.23 -8.27 20.96
CA GLU A 129 20.02 -8.27 22.42
C GLU A 129 18.89 -7.32 22.80
N PHE A 130 18.90 -6.12 22.19
CA PHE A 130 17.91 -5.08 22.41
C PHE A 130 17.72 -4.22 21.15
N CYS A 131 16.48 -4.05 20.70
CA CYS A 131 16.11 -3.18 19.59
C CYS A 131 14.86 -2.36 19.97
N VAL A 132 14.90 -1.05 19.74
CA VAL A 132 13.84 -0.13 20.17
C VAL A 132 13.21 0.58 18.98
N GLN A 133 11.89 0.58 18.95
CA GLN A 133 11.09 1.53 18.19
C GLN A 133 10.70 2.67 19.12
N TYR A 134 11.14 3.89 18.85
CA TYR A 134 10.96 5.03 19.76
C TYR A 134 10.25 6.21 19.08
N GLY A 135 8.93 6.30 19.23
CA GLY A 135 8.16 7.46 18.75
C GLY A 135 8.09 7.59 17.22
N GLU A 136 8.47 6.54 16.51
CA GLU A 136 8.45 6.43 15.05
C GLU A 136 7.32 5.51 14.58
N SER A 137 6.94 5.60 13.31
CA SER A 137 5.97 4.67 12.73
C SER A 137 6.57 3.30 12.49
N ASP A 138 5.74 2.27 12.32
CA ASP A 138 6.25 0.94 12.00
C ASP A 138 6.96 0.95 10.65
N LEU A 139 6.45 1.73 9.68
CA LEU A 139 7.10 1.88 8.38
C LEU A 139 8.49 2.52 8.50
N ALA A 140 8.62 3.57 9.32
CA ALA A 140 9.91 4.23 9.55
C ALA A 140 10.89 3.30 10.27
N PHE A 141 10.41 2.57 11.28
CA PHE A 141 11.21 1.61 12.01
C PHE A 141 11.68 0.44 11.14
N LEU A 142 10.77 -0.14 10.34
CA LEU A 142 11.12 -1.20 9.38
C LEU A 142 12.12 -0.70 8.33
N ALA A 143 11.91 0.50 7.77
CA ALA A 143 12.81 1.07 6.78
C ALA A 143 14.22 1.30 7.36
N ARG A 144 14.32 1.80 8.60
CA ARG A 144 15.60 1.94 9.30
C ARG A 144 16.23 0.58 9.58
N LEU A 145 15.46 -0.37 10.10
CA LEU A 145 15.93 -1.71 10.45
C LEU A 145 16.47 -2.46 9.22
N TRP A 146 15.79 -2.39 8.08
CA TRP A 146 16.22 -3.02 6.82
C TRP A 146 17.39 -2.30 6.14
N ALA A 147 17.66 -1.04 6.48
CA ALA A 147 18.79 -0.30 5.92
C ALA A 147 20.07 -0.46 6.76
N GLU A 148 19.95 -0.89 8.01
CA GLU A 148 21.09 -1.19 8.90
C GLU A 148 21.73 -2.55 8.59
N GLU A 149 20.98 -3.47 7.98
CA GLU A 149 21.41 -4.82 7.57
C GLU A 149 21.76 -4.88 6.08
#